data_AF-W4M3T8-F1
#
_entry.id   AF-W4M3T8-F1
#
_cell.length_a   1.000
_cell.length_b   1.000
_cell.length_c   1.000
_cell.angle_alpha   90.00
_cell.angle_beta   90.00
_cell.angle_gamma   90.00
#
_symmetry.space_group_name_H-M   'P 1'
#
loop_
_entity.id
_entity.type
_entity.pdbx_description
1 polymer ?
#
loop_
_entity_poly.entity_id
_entity_poly.type
_entity_poly.pdbx_seq_one_letter_code
_entity_poly.pdbx_strand_id
1 'polypeptide(L)'
;MRFFNTAGPCNPDYHYTLPATERLLDEHVMRLIDSNGYFVVHAPRQTGKTTAMAALARELTASGKYIAVLVSMEVGAGFPDDLERAELTILSDWGSQSGLNCRRGFIHRYGNHRMLPGNVSAT
;
A
#
# COMPACT_ATOMS: atom_id res chain seq x y z
N MET A 1 -6.46 -8.37 -30.95
CA MET A 1 -6.90 -6.96 -30.86
C MET A 1 -7.27 -6.69 -29.40
N ARG A 2 -6.74 -5.63 -28.78
CA ARG A 2 -7.03 -5.30 -27.36
C ARG A 2 -8.36 -4.56 -27.24
N PHE A 3 -9.02 -4.64 -26.09
CA PHE A 3 -10.30 -3.95 -25.81
C PHE A 3 -10.34 -3.32 -24.41
N PHE A 4 -11.25 -2.37 -24.17
CA PHE A 4 -11.42 -1.76 -22.85
C PHE A 4 -12.31 -2.65 -21.97
N ASN A 5 -11.80 -3.07 -20.81
CA ASN A 5 -12.60 -3.82 -19.85
C ASN A 5 -13.43 -2.87 -18.99
N THR A 6 -14.71 -3.19 -18.83
CA THR A 6 -15.66 -2.41 -18.02
C THR A 6 -16.07 -3.12 -16.72
N ALA A 7 -15.68 -4.39 -16.52
CA ALA A 7 -15.99 -5.13 -15.30
C ALA A 7 -14.89 -6.14 -14.90
N GLY A 8 -14.54 -6.19 -13.63
CA GLY A 8 -13.53 -7.12 -13.10
C GLY A 8 -12.06 -6.67 -13.32
N PRO A 9 -11.08 -7.50 -12.91
CA PRO A 9 -9.67 -7.15 -13.00
C PRO A 9 -9.17 -7.06 -14.44
N CYS A 10 -8.32 -6.06 -14.72
CA CYS A 10 -7.78 -5.84 -16.06
C CYS A 10 -6.60 -6.80 -16.33
N ASN A 11 -6.68 -7.60 -17.41
CA ASN A 11 -5.58 -8.44 -17.89
C ASN A 11 -4.77 -7.69 -18.98
N PRO A 12 -3.46 -7.45 -18.82
CA PRO A 12 -2.63 -6.72 -19.79
C PRO A 12 -2.55 -7.36 -21.19
N ASP A 13 -2.73 -8.67 -21.29
CA ASP A 13 -2.64 -9.39 -22.56
C ASP A 13 -3.86 -9.13 -23.45
N TYR A 14 -5.02 -8.92 -22.83
CA TYR A 14 -6.31 -8.79 -23.51
C TYR A 14 -6.87 -7.36 -23.49
N HIS A 15 -6.52 -6.57 -22.47
CA HIS A 15 -7.14 -5.27 -22.23
C HIS A 15 -6.19 -4.11 -22.49
N TYR A 16 -6.72 -3.00 -23.00
CA TYR A 16 -6.02 -1.72 -22.95
C TYR A 16 -5.80 -1.35 -21.48
N THR A 17 -4.53 -1.40 -21.07
CA THR A 17 -4.08 -1.04 -19.72
C THR A 17 -3.20 0.20 -19.87
N LEU A 18 -3.57 1.30 -19.20
CA LEU A 18 -2.58 2.32 -18.90
C LEU A 18 -1.73 1.78 -17.75
N PRO A 19 -0.39 1.88 -17.81
CA PRO A 19 0.45 1.59 -16.65
C PRO A 19 -0.06 2.44 -15.49
N ALA A 20 -0.61 1.78 -14.46
CA ALA A 20 -1.20 2.46 -13.31
C ALA A 20 -0.17 3.38 -12.62
N THR A 21 1.09 3.01 -12.78
CA THR A 21 2.27 3.68 -12.27
C THR A 21 2.75 4.82 -13.14
N GLU A 22 2.56 4.86 -14.46
CA GLU A 22 2.79 6.12 -15.22
C GLU A 22 1.80 7.23 -14.84
N ARG A 23 0.61 6.86 -14.34
CA ARG A 23 -0.41 7.82 -13.86
C ARG A 23 -0.23 8.25 -12.40
N LEU A 24 0.44 7.45 -11.58
CA LEU A 24 0.61 7.70 -10.14
C LEU A 24 2.05 8.04 -9.74
N LEU A 25 3.03 7.42 -10.39
CA LEU A 25 4.46 7.76 -10.29
C LEU A 25 4.77 8.97 -11.18
N ASP A 26 3.96 10.01 -11.05
CA ASP A 26 4.53 11.33 -11.32
C ASP A 26 5.74 11.47 -10.37
N GLU A 27 6.85 12.06 -10.84
CA GLU A 27 8.04 12.30 -10.01
C GLU A 27 7.68 12.95 -8.66
N HIS A 28 6.59 13.70 -8.63
CA HIS A 28 6.05 14.33 -7.43
C HIS A 28 5.68 13.32 -6.32
N VAL A 29 5.06 12.18 -6.66
CA VAL A 29 4.67 11.17 -5.68
C VAL A 29 5.88 10.43 -5.13
N MET A 30 6.84 10.08 -6.00
CA MET A 30 8.08 9.46 -5.55
C MET A 30 8.93 10.38 -4.69
N ARG A 31 8.99 11.69 -5.02
CA ARG A 31 9.62 12.70 -4.16
C ARG A 31 8.95 12.77 -2.78
N LEU A 32 7.63 12.70 -2.72
CA LEU A 32 6.90 12.68 -1.44
C LEU A 32 7.22 11.40 -0.65
N ILE A 33 7.22 10.24 -1.28
CA ILE A 33 7.57 8.97 -0.62
C ILE A 33 9.00 9.03 -0.07
N ASP A 34 9.97 9.46 -0.88
CA ASP A 34 11.38 9.57 -0.50
C ASP A 34 11.61 10.60 0.62
N SER A 35 10.72 11.59 0.78
CA SER A 35 10.76 12.58 1.85
C SER A 35 9.86 12.27 3.06
N ASN A 36 9.27 11.06 3.11
CA ASN A 36 8.30 10.64 4.15
C ASN A 36 7.05 11.54 4.22
N GLY A 37 6.66 12.13 3.10
CA GLY A 37 5.44 12.93 2.95
C GLY A 37 4.19 12.09 2.72
N TYR A 38 3.04 12.74 2.88
CA TYR A 38 1.73 12.15 2.60
C TYR A 38 1.09 12.79 1.38
N PHE A 39 0.29 12.03 0.63
CA PHE A 39 -0.49 12.54 -0.50
C PHE A 39 -1.90 11.95 -0.50
N VAL A 40 -2.82 12.68 -1.13
CA VAL A 40 -4.23 12.27 -1.27
C VAL A 40 -4.55 12.13 -2.75
N VAL A 41 -5.14 11.00 -3.13
CA VAL A 41 -5.57 10.75 -4.51
C VAL A 41 -7.05 11.14 -4.66
N HIS A 42 -7.29 12.35 -5.15
CA HIS A 42 -8.63 12.78 -5.54
C HIS A 42 -8.96 12.28 -6.95
N ALA A 43 -9.86 11.32 -7.06
CA ALA A 43 -10.41 10.91 -8.36
C ALA A 43 -11.88 10.49 -8.23
N PRO A 44 -12.70 10.62 -9.29
CA PRO A 44 -14.10 10.19 -9.30
C PRO A 44 -14.31 8.72 -8.88
N ARG A 45 -15.54 8.34 -8.55
CA ARG A 45 -15.87 6.93 -8.25
C ARG A 45 -15.54 6.05 -9.47
N GLN A 46 -15.11 4.81 -9.22
CA GLN A 46 -14.77 3.80 -10.25
C GLN A 46 -13.57 4.10 -11.17
N THR A 47 -12.76 5.12 -10.90
CA THR A 47 -11.55 5.43 -11.71
C THR A 47 -10.31 4.58 -11.36
N GLY A 48 -10.50 3.44 -10.70
CA GLY A 48 -9.42 2.51 -10.38
C GLY A 48 -8.41 2.99 -9.34
N LYS A 49 -8.75 3.92 -8.43
CA LYS A 49 -7.85 4.40 -7.35
C LYS A 49 -7.25 3.25 -6.53
N THR A 50 -8.09 2.33 -6.07
CA THR A 50 -7.66 1.16 -5.28
C THR A 50 -6.73 0.26 -6.10
N THR A 51 -7.06 0.02 -7.37
CA THR A 51 -6.21 -0.74 -8.30
C THR A 51 -4.85 -0.08 -8.48
N ALA A 52 -4.82 1.25 -8.58
CA ALA A 52 -3.61 2.01 -8.79
C ALA A 52 -2.73 2.04 -7.52
N MET A 53 -3.32 2.18 -6.32
CA MET A 53 -2.60 2.05 -5.05
C MET A 53 -2.02 0.63 -4.84
N ALA A 54 -2.75 -0.41 -5.22
CA ALA A 54 -2.24 -1.78 -5.19
C ALA A 54 -1.07 -2.00 -6.15
N ALA A 55 -1.12 -1.43 -7.36
CA ALA A 55 0.01 -1.46 -8.30
C ALA A 55 1.24 -0.73 -7.74
N LEU A 56 1.05 0.47 -7.17
CA LEU A 56 2.10 1.26 -6.54
C LEU A 56 2.77 0.47 -5.40
N ALA A 57 2.00 -0.13 -4.51
CA ALA A 57 2.54 -0.93 -3.40
C ALA A 57 3.39 -2.12 -3.91
N ARG A 58 2.94 -2.79 -4.99
CA ARG A 58 3.70 -3.88 -5.60
C ARG A 58 5.03 -3.41 -6.19
N GLU A 59 5.05 -2.27 -6.88
CA GLU A 59 6.29 -1.72 -7.45
C GLU A 59 7.26 -1.23 -6.38
N LEU A 60 6.77 -0.53 -5.35
CA LEU A 60 7.57 -0.12 -4.20
C LEU A 60 8.21 -1.33 -3.52
N THR A 61 7.44 -2.39 -3.30
CA THR A 61 7.94 -3.63 -2.70
C THR A 61 8.93 -4.35 -3.63
N ALA A 62 8.65 -4.39 -4.94
CA ALA A 62 9.53 -5.01 -5.93
C ALA A 62 10.86 -4.27 -6.10
N SER A 63 10.90 -2.95 -5.84
CA SER A 63 12.14 -2.16 -5.87
C SER A 63 13.15 -2.59 -4.79
N GLY A 64 12.69 -3.28 -3.74
CA GLY A 64 13.51 -3.66 -2.58
C GLY A 64 13.89 -2.50 -1.65
N LYS A 65 13.63 -1.24 -2.03
CA LYS A 65 13.88 -0.04 -1.21
C LYS A 65 12.80 0.17 -0.14
N TYR A 66 11.58 -0.30 -0.41
CA TYR A 66 10.41 -0.06 0.42
C TYR A 66 9.68 -1.35 0.77
N ILE A 67 9.07 -1.38 1.96
CA ILE A 67 8.03 -2.35 2.30
C ILE A 67 6.71 -1.59 2.23
N ALA A 68 5.92 -1.85 1.20
CA ALA A 68 4.63 -1.19 1.03
C ALA A 68 3.49 -2.11 1.46
N VAL A 69 2.55 -1.57 2.22
CA VAL A 69 1.36 -2.30 2.67
C VAL A 69 0.12 -1.48 2.35
N LEU A 70 -0.86 -2.14 1.75
CA LEU A 70 -2.17 -1.57 1.51
C LEU A 70 -3.11 -1.99 2.64
N VAL A 71 -3.77 -1.03 3.28
CA VAL A 71 -4.76 -1.27 4.33
C VAL A 71 -6.07 -0.64 3.91
N SER A 72 -7.16 -1.41 3.95
CA SER A 72 -8.51 -0.89 3.67
C SER A 72 -9.23 -0.55 4.96
N MET A 73 -9.79 0.65 5.05
CA MET A 73 -10.70 1.02 6.14
C MET A 73 -12.15 0.56 5.87
N GLU A 74 -12.46 0.16 4.63
CA GLU A 74 -13.83 -0.22 4.23
C GLU A 74 -14.34 -1.44 5.00
N VAL A 75 -13.44 -2.34 5.43
CA VAL A 75 -13.80 -3.53 6.22
C VAL A 75 -14.32 -3.17 7.62
N GLY A 76 -13.89 -2.03 8.17
CA GLY A 76 -14.40 -1.52 9.45
C GLY A 76 -15.72 -0.74 9.31
N ALA A 77 -16.11 -0.35 8.09
CA ALA A 77 -17.28 0.49 7.87
C ALA A 77 -18.62 -0.20 8.25
N GLY A 78 -18.63 -1.53 8.43
CA GLY A 78 -19.79 -2.27 8.93
C GLY A 78 -20.07 -2.08 10.43
N PHE A 79 -19.18 -1.42 11.17
CA PHE A 79 -19.25 -1.26 12.63
C PHE A 79 -19.13 0.23 13.04
N PRO A 80 -20.09 1.09 12.67
CA PRO A 80 -19.98 2.55 12.90
C PRO A 80 -19.96 2.94 14.39
N ASP A 81 -20.65 2.16 15.23
CA ASP A 81 -20.81 2.44 16.67
C ASP A 81 -19.93 1.53 17.57
N ASP A 82 -19.16 0.62 16.96
CA ASP A 82 -18.32 -0.37 17.66
C ASP A 82 -16.88 -0.24 17.18
N LEU A 83 -16.17 0.72 17.78
CA LEU A 83 -14.80 1.06 17.44
C LEU A 83 -13.84 -0.11 17.61
N GLU A 84 -13.97 -0.87 18.70
CA GLU A 84 -13.10 -2.00 19.00
C GLU A 84 -13.24 -3.08 17.92
N ARG A 85 -14.47 -3.39 17.50
CA ARG A 85 -14.73 -4.35 16.44
C ARG A 85 -14.29 -3.86 15.06
N ALA A 86 -14.46 -2.57 14.78
CA ALA A 86 -13.95 -1.96 13.55
C ALA A 86 -12.42 -2.08 13.48
N GLU A 87 -11.71 -1.73 14.56
CA GLU A 87 -10.25 -1.80 14.66
C GLU A 87 -9.75 -3.23 14.49
N LEU A 88 -10.29 -4.20 15.25
CA LEU A 88 -9.89 -5.60 15.16
C LEU A 88 -10.10 -6.16 13.74
N THR A 89 -11.19 -5.78 13.09
CA THR A 89 -11.47 -6.21 11.72
C THR A 89 -10.42 -5.66 10.76
N ILE A 90 -10.10 -4.37 10.84
CA ILE A 90 -9.07 -3.73 10.01
C ILE A 90 -7.69 -4.36 10.25
N LEU A 91 -7.30 -4.58 11.51
CA LEU A 91 -6.00 -5.18 11.85
C LEU A 91 -5.91 -6.65 11.39
N SER A 92 -7.00 -7.40 11.49
CA SER A 92 -7.04 -8.79 11.01
C SER A 92 -6.91 -8.88 9.49
N ASP A 93 -7.58 -7.99 8.75
CA ASP A 93 -7.47 -7.89 7.29
C ASP A 93 -6.03 -7.51 6.90
N TRP A 94 -5.47 -6.50 7.55
CA TRP A 94 -4.07 -6.10 7.36
C TRP A 94 -3.08 -7.25 7.61
N GLY A 95 -3.24 -8.01 8.70
CA GLY A 95 -2.39 -9.15 9.01
C GLY A 95 -2.43 -10.23 7.92
N SER A 96 -3.61 -10.49 7.37
CA SER A 96 -3.79 -11.47 6.29
C SER A 96 -3.11 -11.04 4.98
N GLN A 97 -3.17 -9.75 4.63
CA GLN A 97 -2.55 -9.21 3.42
C GLN A 97 -1.01 -9.09 3.56
N SER A 98 -0.53 -8.76 4.76
CA SER A 98 0.91 -8.65 5.06
C SER A 98 1.61 -10.00 4.96
N GLY A 99 0.97 -11.09 5.40
CA GLY A 99 1.48 -12.45 5.26
C GLY A 99 1.67 -12.90 3.80
N LEU A 100 0.89 -12.34 2.87
CA LEU A 100 1.00 -12.60 1.43
C LEU A 100 2.13 -11.79 0.79
N ASN A 101 2.28 -10.51 1.17
CA ASN A 101 3.29 -9.62 0.58
C ASN A 101 4.71 -9.88 1.15
N CYS A 102 4.80 -10.41 2.37
CA CYS A 102 6.07 -10.56 3.08
C CYS A 102 6.82 -11.88 2.83
N ARG A 103 6.22 -12.85 2.11
CA ARG A 103 6.87 -14.14 1.81
C ARG A 103 8.01 -14.09 0.80
N ARG A 104 8.32 -12.92 0.21
CA ARG A 104 9.43 -12.76 -0.76
C ARG A 104 10.53 -11.79 -0.35
N GLY A 105 10.46 -11.15 0.81
CA GLY A 105 11.51 -10.24 1.23
C GLY A 105 11.43 -9.92 2.71
N PHE A 106 12.45 -10.39 3.44
CA PHE A 106 13.05 -9.64 4.54
C PHE A 106 12.14 -9.28 5.73
N ILE A 107 11.91 -10.24 6.63
CA ILE A 107 11.65 -9.92 8.05
C ILE A 107 12.88 -10.35 8.85
N HIS A 108 13.83 -9.44 9.04
CA HIS A 108 14.70 -9.56 10.20
C HIS A 108 13.83 -9.22 11.42
N ARG A 109 13.64 -10.20 12.31
CA ARG A 109 12.94 -10.02 13.59
C ARG A 109 13.52 -8.78 14.28
N TYR A 110 12.78 -7.67 14.31
CA TYR A 110 13.00 -6.63 15.31
C TYR A 110 12.50 -7.19 16.64
N GLY A 111 13.35 -7.97 17.29
CA GLY A 111 13.20 -8.32 18.69
C GLY A 111 13.54 -7.12 19.55
N ASN A 112 12.60 -6.74 20.41
CA ASN A 112 12.79 -6.00 21.67
C ASN A 112 14.03 -5.08 21.74
N HIS A 113 13.94 -3.86 21.21
CA HIS A 113 14.74 -2.76 21.74
C HIS A 113 13.83 -1.70 22.35
N ARG A 114 13.75 -1.79 23.68
CA ARG A 114 13.31 -0.77 24.61
C ARG A 114 13.95 0.58 24.24
N MET A 115 13.12 1.60 24.07
CA MET A 115 13.52 3.00 23.87
C MET A 115 14.41 3.48 25.04
N LEU A 116 15.66 3.84 24.71
CA LEU A 116 16.59 4.89 25.21
C LEU A 116 16.58 5.27 26.72
N PRO A 117 17.75 5.51 27.36
CA PRO A 117 18.53 6.72 27.05
C PRO A 117 20.06 6.58 27.14
N GLY A 118 20.80 7.42 26.40
CA GLY A 118 22.23 7.59 26.64
C GLY A 118 22.98 8.31 25.53
N ASN A 119 23.20 9.61 25.72
CA ASN A 119 24.34 10.34 25.15
C ASN A 119 25.62 9.54 25.34
N VAL A 120 26.46 9.38 24.31
CA VAL A 120 27.89 9.75 24.39
C VAL A 120 28.40 10.13 22.99
N SER A 121 29.18 11.20 22.99
CA SER A 121 29.90 11.82 21.91
C SER A 121 31.11 11.01 21.43
N ALA A 122 31.57 11.38 20.23
CA ALA A 122 32.97 11.57 19.83
C ALA A 122 33.79 10.39 19.27
N THR A 123 34.35 10.73 18.10
CA THR A 123 35.62 10.33 17.46
C THR A 123 35.59 9.16 16.50
#